data_AF-A0A7K6IUU6-F1
#
_entry.id   AF-A0A7K6IUU6-F1
#
_cell.length_a   1.000
_cell.length_b   1.000
_cell.length_c   1.000
_cell.angle_alpha   90.00
_cell.angle_beta   90.00
_cell.angle_gamma   90.00
#
_symmetry.space_group_name_H-M   'P 1'
#
loop_
_entity.id
_entity.type
_entity.pdbx_description
1 polymer ?
#
loop_
_entity_poly.entity_id
_entity_poly.type
_entity_poly.pdbx_seq_one_letter_code
_entity_poly.pdbx_strand_id
1 'polypeptide(L)'
;EDLGVQHRLWVYSGRRGVHCWVCDDAVRKWSPALRAAAVEYLSLVKVGARGARNPLPTPDPGEDGFMGVWAPPDPVEGRPVAPGLDQEWCGQQDQGRDSSPELDTAQHREPLQAEFPRKKDSVQRWELLRARVERARASGRGAAQGPSYAEWEVMLQFCFPRLDINVSKGLGHLLKSPFSVHPKTGGCGV
;
A
#
# COMPACT_ATOMS: atom_id res chain seq x y z
N GLU A 1 11.41 -10.68 8.93
CA GLU A 1 12.01 -11.33 10.11
C GLU A 1 10.92 -11.84 11.05
N ASP A 2 9.82 -11.09 11.13
CA ASP A 2 8.63 -11.26 11.96
C ASP A 2 8.02 -12.67 11.91
N LEU A 3 7.91 -13.27 10.71
CA LEU A 3 7.35 -14.61 10.53
C LEU A 3 8.40 -15.73 10.62
N GLY A 4 9.68 -15.41 10.81
CA GLY A 4 10.77 -16.39 10.90
C GLY A 4 11.01 -17.22 9.63
N VAL A 5 10.41 -16.85 8.50
CA VAL A 5 10.56 -17.57 7.22
C VAL A 5 11.95 -17.36 6.64
N GLN A 6 12.55 -18.38 6.05
CA GLN A 6 13.90 -18.31 5.48
C GLN A 6 13.90 -18.51 3.96
N HIS A 7 13.10 -19.43 3.45
CA HIS A 7 13.17 -19.88 2.06
C HIS A 7 12.08 -19.19 1.24
N ARG A 8 12.41 -18.04 0.63
CA ARG A 8 11.49 -17.24 -0.21
C ARG A 8 11.99 -17.19 -1.64
N LEU A 9 11.11 -17.49 -2.59
CA LEU A 9 11.34 -17.34 -4.02
C LEU A 9 10.31 -16.38 -4.61
N TRP A 10 10.78 -15.23 -5.09
CA TRP A 10 9.96 -14.28 -5.84
C TRP A 10 10.07 -14.54 -7.33
N VAL A 11 8.95 -14.54 -8.03
CA VAL A 11 8.87 -14.88 -9.45
C VAL A 11 7.99 -13.87 -10.16
N TYR A 12 8.47 -13.34 -11.29
CA TYR A 12 7.65 -12.51 -12.15
C TYR A 12 6.45 -13.31 -12.72
N SER A 13 5.25 -12.73 -12.70
CA SER A 13 4.03 -13.38 -13.23
C SER A 13 4.03 -13.57 -14.77
N GLY A 14 4.95 -12.89 -15.46
CA GLY A 14 4.98 -12.79 -16.93
C GLY A 14 4.19 -11.60 -17.50
N ARG A 15 3.53 -10.79 -16.65
CA ARG A 15 2.74 -9.63 -17.11
C ARG A 15 2.87 -8.35 -16.27
N ARG A 16 2.33 -8.32 -15.05
CA ARG A 16 2.12 -7.07 -14.27
C ARG A 16 2.20 -7.26 -12.74
N GLY A 17 2.81 -8.34 -12.29
CA GLY A 17 2.87 -8.67 -10.87
C GLY A 17 3.93 -9.70 -10.58
N VAL A 18 4.09 -10.01 -9.30
CA VAL A 18 5.05 -11.00 -8.79
C VAL A 18 4.33 -12.00 -7.89
N HIS A 19 4.85 -13.22 -7.83
CA HIS A 19 4.42 -14.27 -6.93
C HIS A 19 5.53 -14.54 -5.92
N CYS A 20 5.19 -14.82 -4.66
CA CYS A 20 6.13 -15.27 -3.65
C CYS A 20 5.81 -16.72 -3.26
N TRP A 21 6.82 -17.59 -3.35
CA TRP A 21 6.77 -18.95 -2.86
C TRP A 21 7.58 -19.03 -1.57
N VAL A 22 6.93 -19.43 -0.47
CA VAL A 22 7.59 -19.69 0.81
C VAL A 22 7.72 -21.19 1.00
N CYS A 23 8.95 -21.68 1.05
CA CYS A 23 9.28 -23.10 0.91
C CYS A 23 9.72 -23.78 2.22
N ASP A 24 9.75 -23.05 3.33
CA ASP A 24 10.09 -23.59 4.65
C ASP A 24 9.20 -24.78 5.04
N ASP A 25 9.80 -25.85 5.58
CA ASP A 25 9.10 -27.08 5.97
C ASP A 25 7.92 -26.84 6.91
N ALA A 26 8.08 -25.92 7.86
CA ALA A 26 7.04 -25.53 8.79
C ALA A 26 5.89 -24.81 8.06
N VAL A 27 6.21 -23.86 7.16
CA VAL A 27 5.22 -23.07 6.42
C VAL A 27 4.41 -23.93 5.45
N ARG A 28 5.05 -24.93 4.83
CA ARG A 28 4.36 -25.88 3.96
C ARG A 28 3.25 -26.66 4.71
N LYS A 29 3.39 -26.83 6.02
CA LYS A 29 2.43 -27.54 6.90
C LYS A 29 1.42 -26.62 7.58
N TRP A 30 1.47 -25.31 7.36
CA TRP A 30 0.51 -24.38 7.96
C TRP A 30 -0.93 -24.68 7.57
N SER A 31 -1.82 -24.61 8.57
CA SER A 31 -3.26 -24.70 8.38
C SER A 31 -3.79 -23.50 7.59
N PRO A 32 -4.98 -23.62 6.96
CA PRO A 32 -5.64 -22.48 6.31
C PRO A 32 -5.80 -21.26 7.22
N ALA A 33 -6.06 -21.49 8.52
CA ALA A 33 -6.18 -20.42 9.51
C ALA A 33 -4.87 -19.66 9.74
N LEU A 34 -3.73 -20.39 9.87
CA LEU A 34 -2.42 -19.75 10.01
C LEU A 34 -2.02 -18.98 8.76
N ARG A 35 -2.34 -19.50 7.58
CA ARG A 35 -2.11 -18.80 6.30
C ARG A 35 -2.92 -17.52 6.21
N ALA A 36 -4.20 -17.55 6.60
CA ALA A 36 -5.05 -16.37 6.64
C ALA A 36 -4.50 -15.33 7.63
N ALA A 37 -4.15 -15.75 8.86
CA ALA A 37 -3.57 -14.87 9.86
C ALA A 37 -2.26 -14.21 9.40
N ALA A 38 -1.39 -14.96 8.70
CA ALA A 38 -0.16 -14.40 8.15
C ALA A 38 -0.44 -13.35 7.06
N VAL A 39 -1.43 -13.57 6.19
CA VAL A 39 -1.82 -12.58 5.17
C VAL A 39 -2.44 -11.36 5.83
N GLU A 40 -3.32 -11.55 6.82
CA GLU A 40 -3.94 -10.46 7.58
C GLU A 40 -2.89 -9.60 8.29
N TYR A 41 -1.90 -10.23 8.92
CA TYR A 41 -0.76 -9.55 9.53
C TYR A 41 0.00 -8.67 8.52
N LEU A 42 0.22 -9.17 7.30
CA LEU A 42 0.92 -8.45 6.24
C LEU A 42 0.03 -7.45 5.48
N SER A 43 -1.28 -7.42 5.73
CA SER A 43 -2.24 -6.62 4.93
C SER A 43 -2.67 -5.36 5.68
N LEU A 44 -2.00 -4.24 5.38
CA LEU A 44 -2.39 -2.92 5.90
C LEU A 44 -3.42 -2.22 5.02
N VAL A 45 -3.53 -2.64 3.75
CA VAL A 45 -4.50 -2.11 2.79
C VAL A 45 -5.36 -3.25 2.28
N LYS A 46 -6.67 -3.20 2.56
CA LYS A 46 -7.62 -4.21 2.05
C LYS A 46 -7.86 -4.04 0.55
N VAL A 47 -7.85 -5.16 -0.19
CA VAL A 47 -8.21 -5.19 -1.61
C VAL A 47 -9.73 -5.20 -1.75
N GLY A 48 -10.29 -4.17 -2.41
CA GLY A 48 -11.68 -4.19 -2.90
C GLY A 48 -12.77 -3.70 -1.97
N ALA A 49 -12.50 -3.34 -0.71
CA ALA A 49 -13.49 -2.73 0.18
C ALA A 49 -13.37 -1.21 0.17
N ARG A 50 -14.28 -0.52 -0.54
CA ARG A 50 -14.51 0.91 -0.30
C ARG A 50 -15.16 1.08 1.08
N GLY A 51 -14.75 2.10 1.83
CA GLY A 51 -15.34 2.44 3.13
C GLY A 51 -14.97 1.55 4.33
N ALA A 52 -14.19 0.48 4.19
CA ALA A 52 -13.74 -0.30 5.34
C ALA A 52 -12.46 0.32 5.94
N ARG A 53 -12.66 1.25 6.89
CA ARG A 53 -11.62 1.70 7.81
C ARG A 53 -11.14 0.50 8.61
N ASN A 54 -10.01 -0.09 8.25
CA ASN A 54 -9.20 -0.66 9.30
C ASN A 54 -8.50 0.53 9.95
N PRO A 55 -8.56 0.69 11.29
CA PRO A 55 -7.59 1.54 11.95
C PRO A 55 -6.23 1.06 11.46
N LEU A 56 -5.49 1.92 10.76
CA LEU A 56 -4.09 1.63 10.56
C LEU A 56 -3.53 1.36 11.96
N PRO A 57 -2.77 0.27 12.16
CA PRO A 57 -2.03 0.15 13.41
C PRO A 57 -1.26 1.46 13.56
N THR A 58 -1.51 2.18 14.65
CA THR A 58 -0.74 3.38 14.98
C THR A 58 0.71 2.93 14.95
N PRO A 59 1.56 3.50 14.08
CA PRO A 59 2.99 3.20 14.16
C PRO A 59 3.44 3.74 15.52
N ASP A 60 3.55 2.86 16.51
CA ASP A 60 4.29 3.16 17.71
C ASP A 60 5.76 3.14 17.29
N PRO A 61 6.48 4.26 17.40
CA PRO A 61 7.90 4.35 17.02
C PRO A 61 8.80 3.35 17.78
N GLY A 62 8.28 2.65 18.80
CA GLY A 62 9.00 1.66 19.60
C GLY A 62 8.80 0.19 19.22
N GLU A 63 7.97 -0.16 18.22
CA GLU A 63 7.80 -1.58 17.84
C GLU A 63 8.70 -1.98 16.66
N ASP A 64 9.57 -2.97 16.90
CA ASP A 64 10.43 -3.67 15.93
C ASP A 64 9.63 -4.53 14.91
N GLY A 65 8.48 -4.05 14.43
CA GLY A 65 7.64 -4.73 13.45
C GLY A 65 7.93 -4.30 12.01
N PHE A 66 7.37 -5.01 11.03
CA PHE A 66 7.50 -4.69 9.60
C PHE A 66 7.28 -3.21 9.23
N MET A 67 6.45 -2.48 9.99
CA MET A 67 6.24 -1.03 9.80
C MET A 67 7.45 -0.15 10.15
N GLY A 68 8.32 -0.58 11.06
CA GLY A 68 9.60 0.09 11.33
C GLY A 68 10.62 -0.11 10.21
N VAL A 69 10.46 -1.15 9.40
CA VAL A 69 11.35 -1.50 8.28
C VAL A 69 10.83 -0.95 6.94
N TRP A 70 9.51 -0.72 6.83
CA TRP A 70 8.90 -0.17 5.62
C TRP A 70 9.33 1.30 5.43
N ALA A 71 10.27 1.51 4.53
CA ALA A 71 10.65 2.83 4.02
C ALA A 71 9.89 3.09 2.70
N PRO A 72 8.74 3.82 2.72
CA PRO A 72 8.09 4.21 1.48
C PRO A 72 9.03 5.11 0.67
N PRO A 73 8.97 5.06 -0.67
CA PRO A 73 9.76 5.97 -1.50
C PRO A 73 9.40 7.42 -1.16
N ASP A 74 10.39 8.26 -0.80
CA ASP A 74 10.18 9.69 -0.60
C ASP A 74 10.04 10.37 -1.98
N PRO A 75 8.90 11.00 -2.27
CA PRO A 75 8.67 11.77 -3.50
C PRO A 75 9.73 12.86 -3.77
N VAL A 76 10.32 13.41 -2.70
CA VAL A 76 11.28 14.52 -2.76
C VAL A 76 12.69 14.02 -3.14
N GLU A 77 12.99 12.74 -2.91
CA GLU A 77 14.28 12.13 -3.27
C GLU A 77 14.38 11.75 -4.77
N GLY A 78 13.50 12.31 -5.61
CA GLY A 78 13.49 12.05 -7.06
C GLY A 78 13.05 10.63 -7.44
N ARG A 79 12.59 9.84 -6.47
CA ARG A 79 11.91 8.56 -6.74
C ARG A 79 10.44 8.87 -6.99
N PRO A 80 9.89 8.56 -8.18
CA PRO A 80 8.49 8.84 -8.45
C PRO A 80 7.64 8.15 -7.39
N VAL A 81 6.81 8.93 -6.70
CA VAL A 81 5.66 8.39 -5.98
C VAL A 81 4.91 7.53 -6.98
N ALA A 82 4.47 6.35 -6.55
CA ALA A 82 3.84 5.35 -7.39
C ALA A 82 3.12 5.98 -8.60
N PRO A 83 3.38 5.58 -9.85
CA PRO A 83 2.91 6.25 -11.08
C PRO A 83 1.41 6.62 -11.15
N GLY A 84 0.58 6.09 -10.25
CA GLY A 84 -0.83 6.43 -10.09
C GLY A 84 -1.13 7.66 -9.23
N LEU A 85 -0.18 8.18 -8.43
CA LEU A 85 -0.43 9.34 -7.57
C LEU A 85 -0.71 10.59 -8.42
N ASP A 86 0.03 10.77 -9.51
CA ASP A 86 -0.23 11.84 -10.48
C ASP A 86 -1.57 11.68 -11.20
N GLN A 87 -1.99 10.45 -11.52
CA GLN A 87 -3.22 10.17 -12.27
C GLN A 87 -4.49 10.30 -11.43
N GLU A 88 -4.51 9.78 -10.20
CA GLU A 88 -5.70 9.81 -9.33
C GLU A 88 -5.90 11.17 -8.65
N TRP A 89 -4.83 11.91 -8.37
CA TRP A 89 -4.90 13.19 -7.68
C TRP A 89 -5.19 14.38 -8.62
N CYS A 90 -4.82 14.28 -9.91
CA CYS A 90 -5.14 15.31 -10.91
C CYS A 90 -6.57 15.23 -11.44
N GLY A 91 -7.34 14.20 -11.07
CA GLY A 91 -8.73 14.08 -11.50
C GLY A 91 -8.84 14.06 -13.02
N GLN A 92 -8.38 13.01 -13.67
CA GLN A 92 -9.03 12.62 -14.91
C GLN A 92 -10.39 12.03 -14.51
N GLN A 93 -11.41 12.90 -14.46
CA GLN A 93 -12.82 12.51 -14.53
C GLN A 93 -13.05 11.88 -15.91
N ASP A 94 -12.51 10.69 -16.14
CA ASP A 94 -12.90 9.89 -17.30
C ASP A 94 -13.61 8.66 -16.76
N GLN A 95 -14.93 8.66 -16.97
CA GLN A 95 -15.86 7.55 -16.75
C GLN A 95 -16.24 7.23 -15.29
N GLY A 96 -17.05 8.10 -14.66
CA GLY A 96 -18.07 7.71 -13.66
C GLY A 96 -17.58 6.99 -12.39
N ARG A 97 -16.28 7.02 -12.10
CA ARG A 97 -15.66 6.37 -10.94
C ARG A 97 -14.87 7.42 -10.17
N ASP A 98 -15.40 7.85 -9.03
CA ASP A 98 -14.62 8.62 -8.07
C ASP A 98 -13.45 7.74 -7.59
N SER A 99 -12.24 8.06 -8.05
CA SER A 99 -10.95 7.46 -7.68
C SER A 99 -10.22 8.29 -6.61
N SER A 100 -10.90 9.28 -6.02
CA SER A 100 -10.35 10.03 -4.90
C SER A 100 -10.17 9.08 -3.70
N PRO A 101 -8.97 9.00 -3.10
CA PRO A 101 -8.78 8.20 -1.89
C PRO A 101 -9.68 8.73 -0.76
N GLU A 102 -10.55 7.87 -0.21
CA GLU A 102 -11.33 8.11 1.01
C GLU A 102 -10.42 8.01 2.24
N LEU A 103 -9.51 8.97 2.36
CA LEU A 103 -8.58 9.16 3.46
C LEU A 103 -9.27 9.83 4.65
N ASP A 104 -8.69 9.69 5.86
CA ASP A 104 -8.92 10.63 6.98
C ASP A 104 -8.22 11.98 6.74
N THR A 105 -7.96 12.30 5.46
CA THR A 105 -7.75 13.66 5.00
C THR A 105 -9.08 14.39 4.85
N ALA A 106 -10.22 13.92 5.37
CA ALA A 106 -11.49 14.65 5.26
C ALA A 106 -11.34 16.14 5.65
N GLN A 107 -10.57 16.43 6.70
CA GLN A 107 -10.24 17.81 7.11
C GLN A 107 -9.34 18.58 6.11
N HIS A 108 -8.53 17.86 5.34
CA HIS A 108 -7.59 18.43 4.38
C HIS A 108 -8.12 18.37 2.94
N ARG A 109 -9.10 17.52 2.62
CA ARG A 109 -9.53 17.12 1.28
C ARG A 109 -10.04 18.30 0.47
N GLU A 110 -10.94 19.08 1.03
CA GLU A 110 -11.48 20.28 0.37
C GLU A 110 -10.38 21.33 0.10
N PRO A 111 -9.56 21.76 1.09
CA PRO A 111 -8.44 22.68 0.85
C PRO A 111 -7.39 22.18 -0.15
N LEU A 112 -7.18 20.87 -0.16
CA LEU A 112 -6.22 20.19 -1.03
C LEU A 112 -6.75 20.15 -2.47
N GLN A 113 -8.00 19.72 -2.68
CA GLN A 113 -8.67 19.72 -3.98
C GLN A 113 -8.73 21.10 -4.63
N ALA A 114 -8.87 22.18 -3.83
CA ALA A 114 -8.87 23.54 -4.35
C ALA A 114 -7.49 24.02 -4.83
N GLU A 115 -6.40 23.53 -4.23
CA GLU A 115 -5.04 24.02 -4.52
C GLU A 115 -4.24 23.11 -5.45
N PHE A 116 -4.58 21.82 -5.58
CA PHE A 116 -3.88 20.91 -6.48
C PHE A 116 -3.90 21.29 -7.95
N PRO A 117 -5.00 21.79 -8.52
CA PRO A 117 -4.99 22.25 -9.91
C PRO A 117 -4.02 23.41 -10.15
N ARG A 118 -3.58 24.10 -9.09
CA ARG A 118 -2.61 25.20 -9.16
C ARG A 118 -1.16 24.73 -9.06
N LYS A 119 -0.91 23.44 -8.84
CA LYS A 119 0.44 22.86 -8.73
C LYS A 119 0.80 22.14 -10.03
N LYS A 120 2.08 22.24 -10.42
CA LYS A 120 2.56 21.80 -11.73
C LYS A 120 2.78 20.28 -11.81
N ASP A 121 3.19 19.66 -10.71
CA ASP A 121 3.63 18.26 -10.66
C ASP A 121 3.22 17.57 -9.34
N SER A 122 3.41 16.25 -9.24
CA SER A 122 3.17 15.46 -8.02
C SER A 122 3.99 15.95 -6.85
N VAL A 123 5.25 16.36 -7.08
CA VAL A 123 6.18 16.76 -6.02
C VAL A 123 5.65 17.98 -5.29
N GLN A 124 5.23 19.02 -6.00
CA GLN A 124 4.65 20.23 -5.41
C GLN A 124 3.32 19.95 -4.68
N ARG A 125 2.54 18.97 -5.17
CA ARG A 125 1.29 18.54 -4.52
C ARG A 125 1.55 17.79 -3.22
N TRP A 126 2.61 16.97 -3.21
CA TRP A 126 3.07 16.25 -2.04
C TRP A 126 3.64 17.18 -0.96
N GLU A 127 4.51 18.13 -1.35
CA GLU A 127 5.02 19.16 -0.43
C GLU A 127 3.90 19.97 0.22
N LEU A 128 2.85 20.29 -0.56
CA LEU A 128 1.68 21.00 -0.07
C LEU A 128 0.89 20.19 0.98
N LEU A 129 0.75 18.88 0.77
CA LEU A 129 0.16 17.97 1.75
C LEU A 129 0.99 17.97 3.03
N ARG A 130 2.31 17.71 2.93
CA ARG A 130 3.21 17.66 4.09
C ARG A 130 3.16 18.96 4.89
N ALA A 131 3.26 20.11 4.22
CA ALA A 131 3.19 21.42 4.86
C ALA A 131 1.85 21.70 5.54
N ARG A 132 0.74 21.10 5.08
CA ARG A 132 -0.57 21.21 5.75
C ARG A 132 -0.66 20.31 6.98
N VAL A 133 -0.22 19.05 6.85
CA VAL A 133 -0.20 18.09 7.97
C VAL A 133 0.69 18.63 9.10
N GLU A 134 1.86 19.17 8.75
CA GLU A 134 2.79 19.73 9.73
C GLU A 134 2.23 20.98 10.42
N ARG A 135 1.60 21.88 9.67
CA ARG A 135 0.91 23.05 10.27
C ARG A 135 -0.23 22.63 11.21
N ALA A 136 -0.98 21.57 10.85
CA ALA A 136 -2.02 21.05 11.72
C ALA A 136 -1.45 20.50 13.03
N ARG A 137 -0.32 19.77 12.97
CA ARG A 137 0.43 19.28 14.14
C ARG A 137 0.94 20.44 15.01
N ALA A 138 1.60 21.43 14.41
CA ALA A 138 2.17 22.58 15.12
C ALA A 138 1.11 23.51 15.74
N SER A 139 -0.08 23.59 15.15
CA SER A 139 -1.14 24.51 15.61
C SER A 139 -1.84 24.08 16.92
N GLY A 140 -1.58 22.86 17.43
CA GLY A 140 -2.19 22.32 18.65
C GLY A 140 -3.72 22.10 18.57
N ARG A 141 -4.39 22.56 17.51
CA ARG A 141 -5.84 22.42 17.28
C ARG A 141 -6.29 20.95 17.15
N GLY A 142 -5.36 20.03 16.89
CA GLY A 142 -5.58 18.59 16.84
C GLY A 142 -5.25 17.82 18.13
N ALA A 143 -4.82 18.49 19.22
CA ALA A 143 -4.41 17.80 20.46
C ALA A 143 -5.53 16.95 21.09
N ALA A 144 -6.81 17.29 20.84
CA ALA A 144 -7.96 16.51 21.27
C ALA A 144 -8.31 15.31 20.35
N GLN A 145 -7.76 15.27 19.12
CA GLN A 145 -8.04 14.26 18.09
C GLN A 145 -6.85 13.31 17.82
N GLY A 146 -5.72 13.51 18.51
CA GLY A 146 -4.52 12.68 18.37
C GLY A 146 -3.61 13.08 17.21
N PRO A 147 -2.46 12.40 17.04
CA PRO A 147 -1.54 12.65 15.95
C PRO A 147 -2.18 12.36 14.58
N SER A 148 -2.04 13.30 13.63
CA SER A 148 -2.50 13.08 12.25
C SER A 148 -1.54 12.16 11.51
N TYR A 149 -2.06 11.05 10.98
CA TYR A 149 -1.32 10.08 10.16
C TYR A 149 -1.63 10.21 8.65
N ALA A 150 -2.20 11.33 8.23
CA ALA A 150 -2.66 11.55 6.85
C ALA A 150 -1.56 11.30 5.79
N GLU A 151 -0.32 11.69 6.06
CA GLU A 151 0.82 11.42 5.19
C GLU A 151 1.06 9.91 5.01
N TRP A 152 1.07 9.18 6.13
CA TRP A 152 1.25 7.72 6.16
C TRP A 152 0.09 6.98 5.50
N GLU A 153 -1.14 7.41 5.71
CA GLU A 153 -2.31 6.81 5.05
C GLU A 153 -2.21 6.92 3.53
N VAL A 154 -1.79 8.08 3.01
CA VAL A 154 -1.56 8.25 1.57
C VAL A 154 -0.44 7.32 1.11
N MET A 155 0.70 7.31 1.80
CA MET A 155 1.82 6.43 1.42
C MET A 155 1.42 4.96 1.40
N LEU A 156 0.70 4.49 2.41
CA LEU A 156 0.26 3.11 2.48
C LEU A 156 -0.73 2.79 1.36
N GLN A 157 -1.73 3.64 1.14
CA GLN A 157 -2.74 3.39 0.12
C GLN A 157 -2.15 3.23 -1.30
N PHE A 158 -1.13 4.00 -1.62
CA PHE A 158 -0.55 4.05 -2.96
C PHE A 158 0.70 3.18 -3.15
N CYS A 159 1.50 3.00 -2.11
CA CYS A 159 2.80 2.33 -2.21
C CYS A 159 2.80 0.95 -1.53
N PHE A 160 1.89 0.67 -0.61
CA PHE A 160 1.90 -0.59 0.13
C PHE A 160 1.41 -1.77 -0.74
N PRO A 161 2.07 -2.94 -0.65
CA PRO A 161 1.66 -4.11 -1.43
C PRO A 161 0.25 -4.58 -1.06
N ARG A 162 -0.53 -4.87 -2.11
CA ARG A 162 -1.88 -5.42 -2.00
C ARG A 162 -1.80 -6.94 -2.14
N LEU A 163 -2.12 -7.67 -1.08
CA LEU A 163 -2.10 -9.13 -1.07
C LEU A 163 -3.48 -9.72 -1.40
N ASP A 164 -3.52 -10.70 -2.29
CA ASP A 164 -4.75 -11.46 -2.57
C ASP A 164 -4.87 -12.62 -1.56
N ILE A 165 -5.72 -12.46 -0.55
CA ILE A 165 -5.89 -13.49 0.49
C ILE A 165 -6.39 -14.84 -0.07
N ASN A 166 -7.13 -14.83 -1.18
CA ASN A 166 -7.74 -16.05 -1.70
C ASN A 166 -6.71 -16.99 -2.33
N VAL A 167 -5.59 -16.46 -2.84
CA VAL A 167 -4.50 -17.28 -3.39
C VAL A 167 -3.60 -17.87 -2.30
N SER A 168 -3.66 -17.31 -1.08
CA SER A 168 -2.78 -17.69 0.02
C SER A 168 -3.42 -18.60 1.06
N LYS A 169 -4.74 -18.48 1.30
CA LYS A 169 -5.43 -19.22 2.39
C LYS A 169 -5.64 -20.71 2.10
N GLY A 170 -5.86 -21.07 0.84
CA GLY A 170 -6.24 -22.42 0.43
C GLY A 170 -5.05 -23.29 0.00
N LEU A 171 -4.96 -24.52 0.50
CA LEU A 171 -3.92 -25.48 0.11
C LEU A 171 -4.07 -26.01 -1.33
N GLY A 172 -5.30 -25.99 -1.86
CA GLY A 172 -5.59 -26.45 -3.23
C GLY A 172 -5.46 -25.36 -4.30
N HIS A 173 -4.97 -24.16 -3.97
CA HIS A 173 -4.84 -23.08 -4.94
C HIS A 173 -3.68 -23.38 -5.91
N LEU A 174 -3.97 -23.39 -7.21
CA LEU A 174 -2.96 -23.61 -8.24
C LEU A 174 -2.32 -22.29 -8.64
N LEU A 175 -1.00 -22.22 -8.51
CA LEU A 175 -0.21 -21.07 -8.95
C LEU A 175 0.62 -21.43 -10.17
N LYS A 176 0.83 -20.46 -11.06
CA LYS A 176 1.68 -20.64 -12.24
C LYS A 176 3.09 -21.03 -11.82
N SER A 177 3.64 -22.09 -12.42
CA SER A 177 5.02 -22.54 -12.18
C SER A 177 6.03 -21.43 -12.53
N PRO A 178 7.12 -21.30 -11.75
CA PRO A 178 8.30 -20.58 -12.20
C PRO A 178 8.72 -21.03 -13.60
N PHE A 179 9.29 -20.10 -14.36
CA PHE A 179 9.76 -20.22 -15.74
C PHE A 179 8.69 -20.48 -16.82
N SER A 180 7.40 -20.49 -16.44
CA SER A 180 6.32 -20.58 -17.42
C SER A 180 6.25 -19.31 -18.29
N VAL A 181 5.95 -19.49 -19.58
CA VAL A 181 5.75 -18.38 -20.53
C VAL A 181 4.31 -17.88 -20.46
N HIS A 182 4.11 -16.57 -20.31
CA HIS A 182 2.78 -15.97 -20.35
C HIS A 182 2.28 -15.89 -21.81
N PRO A 183 1.12 -16.51 -22.13
CA PRO A 183 0.73 -16.76 -23.53
C PRO A 183 0.49 -15.50 -24.36
N LYS A 184 0.08 -14.38 -23.72
CA LYS A 184 -0.21 -13.12 -24.44
C LYS A 184 0.97 -12.17 -24.55
N THR A 185 1.96 -12.30 -23.67
CA THR A 185 3.08 -11.33 -23.60
C THR A 185 4.40 -11.96 -24.00
N GLY A 186 4.48 -13.28 -24.08
CA GLY A 186 5.75 -14.00 -24.23
C GLY A 186 6.67 -13.88 -23.01
N GLY A 187 6.25 -13.18 -21.95
CA GLY A 187 7.07 -12.97 -20.76
C GLY A 187 7.25 -14.26 -19.97
N CYS A 188 8.50 -14.65 -19.74
CA CYS A 188 8.85 -15.77 -18.86
C CYS A 188 8.75 -15.35 -17.40
N GLY A 189 8.17 -16.21 -16.55
CA GLY A 189 8.21 -16.01 -15.11
C GLY A 189 9.58 -16.34 -14.55
N VAL A 190 10.52 -15.40 -14.68
CA VAL A 190 11.85 -15.48 -14.07
C VAL A 190 11.85 -15.00 -12.62
#